data_AF-A0A0G1S3H3-F1
#
_entry.id   AF-A0A0G1S3H3-F1
#
_cell.length_a   1.000
_cell.length_b   1.000
_cell.length_c   1.000
_cell.angle_alpha   90.00
_cell.angle_beta   90.00
_cell.angle_gamma   90.00
#
_symmetry.space_group_name_H-M   'P 1'
#
loop_
_entity.id
_entity.type
_entity.pdbx_description
1 polymer ?
#
loop_
_entity_poly.entity_id
_entity_poly.type
_entity_poly.pdbx_seq_one_letter_code
_entity_poly.pdbx_strand_id
1 'polypeptide(L)'
;MFEKKLELLITIAILAILISMVVFLLNPAEILRKSRDAQRLSDMTTLRAALGLYVVSTNQPKLDNAVNSDTYCAGGTGSDLIWVSYPSDSPGAVITDLPPVGSAFVAFKQVSNTDIYKVDGSGWIPTPLDSIKGGAPISNLPVDPVNRVNSVSNITNLDLIYRYACRTGLASTKPHTFEINGRLESEFYGESGEDDKAAKDGGNNAKLFEVGSNLTILPDTNDF
;
A
#
# COMPACT_ATOMS: atom_id res chain seq x y z
N MET A 1 50.86 28.09 25.86
CA MET A 1 49.53 27.87 26.51
C MET A 1 48.40 28.66 25.86
N PHE A 2 48.66 29.87 25.32
CA PHE A 2 47.65 30.66 24.59
C PHE A 2 47.25 30.10 23.22
N GLU A 3 48.20 29.59 22.42
CA GLU A 3 47.90 29.02 21.10
C GLU A 3 46.92 27.84 21.16
N LYS A 4 47.13 26.90 22.08
CA LYS A 4 46.20 25.77 22.31
C LYS A 4 44.78 26.21 22.68
N LYS A 5 44.61 27.38 23.30
CA LYS A 5 43.28 27.93 23.62
C LYS A 5 42.61 28.54 22.39
N LEU A 6 43.38 29.17 21.50
CA LEU A 6 42.88 29.74 20.26
C LEU A 6 42.47 28.63 19.27
N GLU A 7 43.27 27.58 19.14
CA GLU A 7 42.95 26.41 18.32
C GLU A 7 41.63 25.75 18.75
N LEU A 8 41.42 25.59 20.06
CA LEU A 8 40.18 25.03 20.59
C LEU A 8 38.96 25.93 20.32
N LEU A 9 39.14 27.25 20.40
CA LEU A 9 38.05 28.19 20.16
C LEU A 9 37.62 28.23 18.69
N ILE A 10 38.60 28.22 17.77
CA ILE A 10 38.34 28.19 16.32
C ILE A 10 37.65 26.87 15.93
N THR A 11 38.10 25.74 16.47
CA THR A 11 37.50 24.43 16.17
C THR A 11 36.05 24.34 16.65
N ILE A 12 35.75 24.81 17.86
CA ILE A 12 34.37 24.82 18.38
C ILE A 12 33.49 25.77 17.57
N ALA A 13 34.00 26.93 17.15
CA ALA A 13 33.26 27.86 16.30
C ALA A 13 32.91 27.27 14.93
N ILE A 14 33.86 26.59 14.28
CA ILE A 14 33.62 25.90 13.00
C ILE A 14 32.63 24.75 13.19
N LEU A 15 32.77 23.95 14.25
CA LEU A 15 31.85 22.85 14.57
C LEU A 15 30.41 23.36 14.78
N ALA A 16 30.24 24.46 15.51
CA ALA A 16 28.92 25.05 15.74
C ALA A 16 28.24 25.46 14.41
N ILE A 17 29.00 26.05 13.48
CA ILE A 17 28.49 26.44 12.16
C ILE A 17 28.12 25.20 11.34
N LEU A 18 28.99 24.19 11.28
CA LEU A 18 28.73 22.96 10.52
C LEU A 18 27.49 22.21 11.04
N ILE A 19 27.33 22.10 12.36
CA ILE A 19 26.16 21.45 12.96
C ILE A 19 24.88 22.20 12.62
N SER A 20 24.89 23.54 12.67
CA SER A 20 23.71 24.33 12.32
C SER A 20 23.29 24.17 10.86
N MET A 21 24.25 24.15 9.93
CA MET A 21 23.99 23.87 8.51
C MET A 21 23.45 22.45 8.31
N VAL A 22 24.03 21.46 8.98
CA VAL A 22 23.61 20.06 8.86
C VAL A 22 22.18 19.87 9.35
N VAL A 23 21.78 20.47 10.49
CA VAL A 23 20.40 20.38 10.99
C VAL A 23 19.42 21.13 10.08
N PHE A 24 19.84 22.24 9.49
CA PHE A 24 19.01 22.96 8.52
C PHE A 24 18.80 22.18 7.21
N LEU A 25 19.82 21.42 6.78
CA LEU A 25 19.76 20.57 5.58
C LEU A 25 19.07 19.23 5.83
N LEU A 26 19.17 18.68 7.04
CA LEU A 26 18.53 17.43 7.42
C LEU A 26 17.15 17.71 8.01
N ASN A 27 16.08 17.56 7.23
CA ASN A 27 14.72 17.48 7.75
C ASN A 27 14.50 16.05 8.32
N PRO A 28 14.54 15.84 9.66
CA PRO A 28 14.51 14.49 10.21
C PRO A 28 13.15 13.81 9.99
N ALA A 29 12.07 14.60 9.96
CA ALA A 29 10.74 14.10 9.63
C ALA A 29 10.72 13.51 8.22
N GLU A 30 11.32 14.19 7.25
CA GLU A 30 11.40 13.71 5.86
C GLU A 30 12.26 12.44 5.74
N ILE A 31 13.34 12.30 6.50
CA ILE A 31 14.13 11.06 6.52
C ILE A 31 13.28 9.88 7.02
N LEU A 32 12.48 10.08 8.08
CA LEU A 32 11.56 9.06 8.57
C LEU A 32 10.47 8.73 7.55
N ARG A 33 9.94 9.73 6.83
CA ARG A 33 9.00 9.55 5.73
C ARG A 33 9.59 8.70 4.61
N LYS A 34 10.81 9.01 4.16
CA LYS A 34 11.54 8.23 3.15
C LYS A 34 11.80 6.80 3.61
N SER A 35 12.12 6.59 4.89
CA SER A 35 12.30 5.24 5.44
C SER A 35 11.00 4.43 5.41
N ARG A 36 9.85 5.04 5.75
CA ARG A 36 8.55 4.38 5.67
C ARG A 36 8.14 4.11 4.23
N ASP A 37 8.42 5.02 3.31
CA ASP A 37 8.16 4.79 1.88
C ASP A 37 9.04 3.71 1.27
N ALA A 38 10.31 3.62 1.66
CA ALA A 38 11.17 2.51 1.26
C ALA A 38 10.58 1.15 1.70
N GLN A 39 10.02 1.10 2.92
CA GLN A 39 9.27 -0.06 3.40
C GLN A 39 8.03 -0.30 2.53
N ARG A 40 7.22 0.73 2.23
CA ARG A 40 6.03 0.59 1.37
C ARG A 40 6.35 0.06 -0.03
N LEU A 41 7.40 0.58 -0.66
CA LEU A 41 7.87 0.12 -1.96
C LEU A 41 8.29 -1.35 -1.93
N SER A 42 9.00 -1.77 -0.89
CA SER A 42 9.41 -3.16 -0.67
C SER A 42 8.19 -4.07 -0.45
N ASP A 43 7.26 -3.65 0.40
CA ASP A 43 6.04 -4.39 0.74
C ASP A 43 5.15 -4.60 -0.49
N MET A 44 4.89 -3.54 -1.24
CA MET A 44 4.07 -3.58 -2.45
C MET A 44 4.74 -4.41 -3.55
N THR A 45 6.06 -4.32 -3.71
CA THR A 45 6.81 -5.19 -4.65
C THR A 45 6.72 -6.66 -4.25
N THR A 46 6.82 -6.94 -2.95
CA THR A 46 6.68 -8.28 -2.39
C THR A 46 5.28 -8.86 -2.61
N LEU A 47 4.24 -8.07 -2.35
CA LEU A 47 2.85 -8.44 -2.60
C LEU A 47 2.60 -8.72 -4.08
N ARG A 48 3.09 -7.84 -4.98
CA ARG A 48 2.98 -8.02 -6.44
C ARG A 48 3.59 -9.35 -6.86
N ALA A 49 4.77 -9.69 -6.35
CA ALA A 49 5.45 -10.94 -6.68
C ALA A 49 4.67 -12.16 -6.16
N ALA A 50 4.21 -12.13 -4.91
CA ALA A 50 3.48 -13.23 -4.28
C ALA A 50 2.13 -13.50 -4.97
N LEU A 51 1.35 -12.45 -5.25
CA LEU A 51 0.08 -12.56 -5.96
C LEU A 51 0.27 -12.95 -7.43
N GLY A 52 1.30 -12.40 -8.09
CA GLY A 52 1.67 -12.80 -9.44
C GLY A 52 2.00 -14.29 -9.52
N LEU A 53 2.78 -14.81 -8.56
CA LEU A 53 3.07 -16.23 -8.44
C LEU A 53 1.80 -17.05 -8.18
N TYR A 54 0.90 -16.60 -7.29
CA TYR A 54 -0.37 -17.26 -7.03
C TYR A 54 -1.19 -17.46 -8.31
N VAL A 55 -1.35 -16.39 -9.10
CA VAL A 55 -2.14 -16.39 -10.34
C VAL A 55 -1.60 -17.38 -11.37
N VAL A 56 -0.28 -17.50 -11.50
CA VAL A 56 0.33 -18.38 -12.52
C VAL A 56 0.56 -19.82 -12.06
N SER A 57 0.63 -20.07 -10.76
CA SER A 57 0.94 -21.39 -10.21
C SER A 57 -0.30 -22.18 -9.75
N THR A 58 -1.45 -21.52 -9.62
CA THR A 58 -2.70 -22.12 -9.16
C THR A 58 -3.63 -22.39 -10.33
N ASN A 59 -4.16 -23.62 -10.41
CA ASN A 59 -5.21 -23.93 -11.38
C ASN A 59 -6.53 -23.32 -10.90
N GLN A 60 -7.19 -22.52 -11.74
CA GLN A 60 -8.39 -21.74 -11.38
C GLN A 60 -8.15 -20.86 -10.14
N PRO A 61 -7.23 -19.88 -10.22
CA PRO A 61 -6.89 -19.04 -9.08
C PRO A 61 -8.13 -18.29 -8.58
N LYS A 62 -8.25 -18.16 -7.26
CA LYS A 62 -9.31 -17.39 -6.59
C LYS A 62 -8.67 -16.25 -5.82
N LEU A 63 -8.81 -15.05 -6.34
CA LEU A 63 -8.21 -13.84 -5.81
C LEU A 63 -8.98 -13.27 -4.61
N ASP A 64 -10.28 -13.59 -4.48
CA ASP A 64 -11.13 -13.16 -3.35
C ASP A 64 -11.50 -14.27 -2.34
N ASN A 65 -10.97 -15.49 -2.54
CA ASN A 65 -11.28 -16.71 -1.76
C ASN A 65 -12.78 -17.01 -1.59
N ALA A 66 -13.64 -16.54 -2.50
CA ALA A 66 -15.05 -16.85 -2.45
C ALA A 66 -15.35 -18.28 -2.96
N VAL A 67 -16.42 -18.88 -2.41
CA VAL A 67 -16.70 -20.32 -2.53
C VAL A 67 -16.90 -20.77 -3.99
N ASN A 68 -17.51 -19.94 -4.82
CA ASN A 68 -18.00 -20.36 -6.15
C ASN A 68 -17.28 -19.71 -7.35
N SER A 69 -16.54 -18.62 -7.14
CA SER A 69 -15.73 -17.89 -8.13
C SER A 69 -15.18 -16.63 -7.45
N ASP A 70 -14.25 -15.91 -8.12
CA ASP A 70 -13.93 -14.49 -7.88
C ASP A 70 -15.22 -13.64 -7.89
N THR A 71 -16.00 -13.69 -6.82
CA THR A 71 -17.38 -13.19 -6.70
C THR A 71 -17.37 -11.68 -6.54
N TYR A 72 -16.43 -11.17 -5.76
CA TYR A 72 -16.31 -9.76 -5.39
C TYR A 72 -15.19 -9.04 -6.14
N CYS A 73 -14.59 -9.71 -7.13
CA CYS A 73 -13.67 -9.10 -8.08
C CYS A 73 -14.45 -8.50 -9.26
N ALA A 74 -13.87 -7.50 -9.91
CA ALA A 74 -14.42 -6.90 -11.12
C ALA A 74 -14.75 -7.94 -12.18
N GLY A 75 -15.99 -7.90 -12.66
CA GLY A 75 -16.55 -8.85 -13.64
C GLY A 75 -17.02 -10.19 -13.03
N GLY A 76 -16.98 -10.32 -11.70
CA GLY A 76 -17.54 -11.43 -10.94
C GLY A 76 -19.06 -11.45 -10.94
N THR A 77 -19.63 -12.35 -10.13
CA THR A 77 -21.08 -12.53 -10.02
C THR A 77 -21.71 -11.71 -8.90
N GLY A 78 -20.90 -11.20 -7.97
CA GLY A 78 -21.30 -10.31 -6.88
C GLY A 78 -20.97 -8.86 -7.19
N SER A 79 -21.06 -8.02 -6.15
CA SER A 79 -20.66 -6.62 -6.23
C SER A 79 -19.18 -6.46 -5.91
N ASP A 80 -18.49 -5.58 -6.62
CA ASP A 80 -17.05 -5.39 -6.46
C ASP A 80 -16.74 -4.79 -5.07
N LEU A 81 -15.67 -5.28 -4.44
CA LEU A 81 -15.20 -4.80 -3.13
C LEU A 81 -13.79 -4.25 -3.21
N ILE A 82 -13.48 -3.30 -2.30
CA ILE A 82 -12.12 -2.83 -2.07
C ILE A 82 -11.66 -3.39 -0.72
N TRP A 83 -10.64 -4.23 -0.73
CA TRP A 83 -10.06 -4.72 0.52
C TRP A 83 -8.97 -3.78 1.01
N VAL A 84 -8.89 -3.59 2.32
CA VAL A 84 -7.94 -2.64 2.91
C VAL A 84 -7.15 -3.24 4.06
N SER A 85 -5.90 -2.80 4.20
CA SER A 85 -5.01 -3.20 5.30
C SER A 85 -5.40 -2.61 6.65
N TYR A 86 -6.49 -1.84 6.76
CA TYR A 86 -6.93 -1.21 8.01
C TYR A 86 -7.86 -2.14 8.81
N PRO A 87 -7.52 -2.51 10.06
CA PRO A 87 -8.30 -3.50 10.81
C PRO A 87 -9.67 -2.96 11.22
N SER A 88 -10.69 -3.82 11.17
CA SER A 88 -12.09 -3.55 11.56
C SER A 88 -12.30 -3.28 13.06
N ASP A 89 -11.30 -3.55 13.88
CA ASP A 89 -11.28 -3.42 15.35
C ASP A 89 -10.21 -2.45 15.87
N SER A 90 -9.59 -1.65 15.00
CA SER A 90 -8.85 -0.43 15.40
C SER A 90 -9.77 0.61 16.09
N PRO A 91 -9.24 1.60 16.83
CA PRO A 91 -10.07 2.66 17.41
C PRO A 91 -10.81 3.46 16.32
N GLY A 92 -12.15 3.41 16.34
CA GLY A 92 -12.99 4.04 15.30
C GLY A 92 -13.03 3.27 13.98
N ALA A 93 -12.71 1.97 13.98
CA ALA A 93 -12.20 1.24 12.82
C ALA A 93 -13.12 0.93 11.64
N VAL A 94 -14.43 0.83 11.85
CA VAL A 94 -15.29 0.35 10.78
C VAL A 94 -15.43 1.46 9.76
N ILE A 95 -14.89 1.24 8.56
CA ILE A 95 -15.09 2.12 7.43
C ILE A 95 -16.58 2.10 7.10
N THR A 96 -17.20 3.25 7.27
CA THR A 96 -18.61 3.54 6.94
C THR A 96 -18.76 4.22 5.59
N ASP A 97 -17.64 4.61 4.99
CA ASP A 97 -17.63 5.22 3.68
C ASP A 97 -18.12 4.26 2.60
N LEU A 98 -18.71 4.85 1.57
CA LEU A 98 -19.16 4.13 0.38
C LEU A 98 -18.31 4.61 -0.80
N PRO A 99 -17.82 3.70 -1.64
CA PRO A 99 -17.09 4.08 -2.84
C PRO A 99 -17.86 5.08 -3.72
N PRO A 100 -17.16 5.90 -4.53
CA PRO A 100 -17.74 6.98 -5.30
C PRO A 100 -18.97 6.54 -6.09
N VAL A 101 -19.99 7.42 -6.11
CA VAL A 101 -21.20 7.19 -6.90
C VAL A 101 -20.86 7.02 -8.37
N GLY A 102 -21.22 5.86 -8.93
CA GLY A 102 -20.91 5.49 -10.32
C GLY A 102 -19.68 4.61 -10.48
N SER A 103 -18.95 4.31 -9.41
CA SER A 103 -17.96 3.22 -9.39
C SER A 103 -18.66 1.86 -9.38
N ALA A 104 -17.94 0.80 -9.80
CA ALA A 104 -18.43 -0.58 -9.71
C ALA A 104 -18.36 -1.14 -8.28
N PHE A 105 -17.56 -0.50 -7.42
CA PHE A 105 -17.35 -0.88 -6.04
C PHE A 105 -18.54 -0.46 -5.17
N VAL A 106 -18.89 -1.31 -4.19
CA VAL A 106 -20.04 -1.04 -3.31
C VAL A 106 -19.66 -0.86 -1.85
N ALA A 107 -18.50 -1.35 -1.43
CA ALA A 107 -18.05 -1.26 -0.05
C ALA A 107 -16.56 -1.56 0.11
N PHE A 108 -16.02 -1.11 1.23
CA PHE A 108 -14.75 -1.55 1.75
C PHE A 108 -14.89 -2.87 2.53
N LYS A 109 -13.89 -3.73 2.43
CA LYS A 109 -13.79 -4.97 3.20
C LYS A 109 -12.58 -4.91 4.13
N GLN A 110 -12.86 -5.07 5.41
CA GLN A 110 -11.86 -5.13 6.48
C GLN A 110 -11.88 -6.51 7.13
N VAL A 111 -10.78 -6.83 7.82
CA VAL A 111 -10.63 -8.01 8.68
C VAL A 111 -10.23 -7.57 10.08
N SER A 112 -10.26 -8.47 11.06
CA SER A 112 -9.80 -8.16 12.42
C SER A 112 -8.27 -7.96 12.45
N ASN A 113 -7.77 -7.29 13.47
CA ASN A 113 -6.33 -7.14 13.69
C ASN A 113 -5.65 -8.50 13.92
N THR A 114 -6.39 -9.50 14.39
CA THR A 114 -5.86 -10.87 14.54
C THR A 114 -5.70 -11.61 13.22
N ASP A 115 -6.44 -11.23 12.18
CA ASP A 115 -6.43 -11.89 10.89
C ASP A 115 -5.60 -11.15 9.85
N ILE A 116 -5.32 -9.86 10.06
CA ILE A 116 -4.81 -8.95 9.04
C ILE A 116 -3.53 -9.44 8.35
N TYR A 117 -2.66 -10.13 9.08
CA TYR A 117 -1.38 -10.63 8.56
C TYR A 117 -1.48 -12.01 7.89
N LYS A 118 -2.62 -12.69 7.95
CA LYS A 118 -2.76 -14.08 7.48
C LYS A 118 -2.67 -14.20 5.97
N VAL A 119 -2.09 -15.31 5.52
CA VAL A 119 -1.84 -15.63 4.10
C VAL A 119 -2.71 -16.79 3.60
N ASP A 120 -3.65 -17.26 4.41
CA ASP A 120 -4.57 -18.38 4.15
C ASP A 120 -5.86 -17.95 3.42
N GLY A 121 -5.90 -16.71 2.94
CA GLY A 121 -7.07 -16.10 2.31
C GLY A 121 -8.10 -15.55 3.31
N SER A 122 -7.81 -15.56 4.61
CA SER A 122 -8.60 -14.85 5.63
C SER A 122 -8.01 -13.49 6.05
N GLY A 123 -6.82 -13.14 5.52
CA GLY A 123 -6.19 -11.84 5.76
C GLY A 123 -6.79 -10.68 4.97
N TRP A 124 -6.18 -9.51 5.08
CA TRP A 124 -6.70 -8.31 4.41
C TRP A 124 -6.66 -8.42 2.88
N ILE A 125 -5.69 -9.18 2.34
CA ILE A 125 -5.78 -9.69 0.98
C ILE A 125 -6.41 -11.08 1.05
N PRO A 126 -7.61 -11.26 0.49
CA PRO A 126 -8.36 -12.51 0.57
C PRO A 126 -7.83 -13.57 -0.43
N THR A 127 -6.56 -13.55 -0.81
CA THR A 127 -5.96 -14.56 -1.70
C THR A 127 -5.26 -15.62 -0.84
N PRO A 128 -5.55 -16.93 -0.98
CA PRO A 128 -4.95 -17.99 -0.17
C PRO A 128 -3.55 -18.34 -0.68
N LEU A 129 -2.57 -17.48 -0.40
CA LEU A 129 -1.19 -17.62 -0.86
C LEU A 129 -0.50 -18.90 -0.33
N ASP A 130 -0.93 -19.42 0.82
CA ASP A 130 -0.44 -20.68 1.37
C ASP A 130 -0.90 -21.93 0.60
N SER A 131 -1.90 -21.80 -0.28
CA SER A 131 -2.37 -22.90 -1.13
C SER A 131 -1.46 -23.16 -2.34
N ILE A 132 -0.44 -22.32 -2.55
CA ILE A 132 0.56 -22.52 -3.62
C ILE A 132 1.34 -23.81 -3.35
N LYS A 133 1.51 -24.63 -4.40
CA LYS A 133 2.38 -25.81 -4.31
C LYS A 133 3.82 -25.38 -4.02
N GLY A 134 4.33 -25.78 -2.86
CA GLY A 134 5.63 -25.32 -2.35
C GLY A 134 5.53 -24.36 -1.15
N GLY A 135 4.31 -23.97 -0.77
CA GLY A 135 4.04 -23.12 0.39
C GLY A 135 3.89 -21.64 0.04
N ALA A 136 3.51 -20.85 1.05
CA ALA A 136 3.31 -19.42 0.90
C ALA A 136 4.63 -18.71 0.51
N PRO A 137 4.63 -17.85 -0.53
CA PRO A 137 5.81 -17.07 -0.94
C PRO A 137 6.23 -16.03 0.11
N ILE A 138 5.31 -15.67 1.01
CA ILE A 138 5.49 -14.75 2.12
C ILE A 138 4.87 -15.35 3.37
N SER A 139 5.46 -15.07 4.53
CA SER A 139 4.97 -15.61 5.81
C SER A 139 3.82 -14.80 6.39
N ASN A 140 3.70 -13.52 6.04
CA ASN A 140 2.65 -12.62 6.49
C ASN A 140 2.36 -11.57 5.41
N LEU A 141 1.11 -11.10 5.33
CA LEU A 141 0.75 -9.94 4.51
C LEU A 141 1.30 -8.66 5.15
N PRO A 142 2.13 -7.86 4.46
CA PRO A 142 2.53 -6.56 4.97
C PRO A 142 1.31 -5.61 5.06
N VAL A 143 1.40 -4.65 5.98
CA VAL A 143 0.44 -3.55 6.14
C VAL A 143 1.21 -2.24 6.12
N ASP A 144 0.56 -1.13 5.78
CA ASP A 144 1.21 0.18 5.77
C ASP A 144 1.90 0.45 7.13
N PRO A 145 3.14 0.98 7.17
CA PRO A 145 3.85 1.23 8.43
C PRO A 145 3.12 2.16 9.42
N VAL A 146 2.22 3.00 8.93
CA VAL A 146 1.36 3.90 9.72
C VAL A 146 -0.05 3.33 9.86
N ASN A 147 -0.55 2.64 8.83
CA ASN A 147 -1.87 1.97 8.76
C ASN A 147 -3.02 2.80 9.36
N ARG A 148 -3.22 4.00 8.82
CA ARG A 148 -4.13 5.00 9.39
C ARG A 148 -5.10 5.54 8.34
N VAL A 149 -6.37 5.51 8.73
CA VAL A 149 -7.47 6.24 8.10
C VAL A 149 -7.71 7.55 8.84
N ASN A 150 -7.85 8.66 8.12
CA ASN A 150 -8.11 9.99 8.68
C ASN A 150 -9.59 10.18 9.03
N SER A 151 -10.50 9.63 8.21
CA SER A 151 -11.94 9.64 8.44
C SER A 151 -12.58 8.37 7.92
N VAL A 152 -13.24 7.60 8.79
CA VAL A 152 -13.88 6.34 8.39
C VAL A 152 -15.15 6.52 7.56
N SER A 153 -15.64 7.75 7.41
CA SER A 153 -16.77 8.09 6.55
C SER A 153 -16.34 8.85 5.27
N ASN A 154 -15.04 8.92 5.00
CA ASN A 154 -14.47 9.58 3.82
C ASN A 154 -13.02 9.11 3.63
N ILE A 155 -12.87 7.99 2.93
CA ILE A 155 -11.59 7.40 2.54
C ILE A 155 -11.09 8.13 1.32
N THR A 156 -9.84 8.57 1.39
CA THR A 156 -9.24 9.34 0.30
C THR A 156 -7.85 8.81 -0.04
N ASN A 157 -7.28 9.35 -1.12
CA ASN A 157 -5.87 9.18 -1.43
C ASN A 157 -4.96 9.50 -0.25
N LEU A 158 -5.37 10.36 0.70
CA LEU A 158 -4.51 10.79 1.78
C LEU A 158 -4.28 9.74 2.87
N ASP A 159 -5.10 8.69 2.94
CA ASP A 159 -5.02 7.66 3.96
C ASP A 159 -3.84 6.72 3.73
N LEU A 160 -3.12 6.44 4.81
CA LEU A 160 -1.89 5.64 4.82
C LEU A 160 -2.25 4.19 5.09
N ILE A 161 -2.84 3.55 4.10
CA ILE A 161 -3.29 2.16 4.08
C ILE A 161 -2.96 1.56 2.71
N TYR A 162 -2.88 0.23 2.63
CA TYR A 162 -2.93 -0.47 1.35
C TYR A 162 -4.37 -0.81 0.99
N ARG A 163 -4.64 -0.73 -0.31
CA ARG A 163 -5.93 -1.07 -0.92
C ARG A 163 -5.69 -2.16 -1.94
N TYR A 164 -6.59 -3.12 -2.04
CA TYR A 164 -6.50 -4.24 -2.97
C TYR A 164 -7.83 -4.39 -3.70
N ALA A 165 -7.78 -4.63 -5.00
CA ALA A 165 -8.90 -5.12 -5.78
C ALA A 165 -8.41 -6.12 -6.83
N CYS A 166 -9.35 -6.92 -7.33
CA CYS A 166 -9.09 -7.97 -8.29
C CYS A 166 -10.07 -7.92 -9.44
N ARG A 167 -9.72 -8.56 -10.54
CA ARG A 167 -10.58 -8.85 -11.69
C ARG A 167 -10.63 -10.35 -11.90
N THR A 168 -11.84 -10.86 -12.12
CA THR A 168 -12.01 -12.28 -12.40
C THR A 168 -11.47 -12.69 -13.77
N GLY A 169 -11.01 -13.94 -13.86
CA GLY A 169 -10.69 -14.64 -15.09
C GLY A 169 -11.87 -15.36 -15.76
N LEU A 170 -13.10 -15.21 -15.27
CA LEU A 170 -14.28 -15.94 -15.78
C LEU A 170 -14.58 -15.68 -17.26
N ALA A 171 -14.29 -14.48 -17.76
CA ALA A 171 -14.38 -14.19 -19.19
C ALA A 171 -13.10 -14.64 -19.90
N SER A 172 -13.22 -15.51 -20.92
CA SER A 172 -12.06 -16.02 -21.67
C SER A 172 -11.15 -14.95 -22.30
N THR A 173 -11.65 -13.72 -22.43
CA THR A 173 -10.93 -12.55 -22.96
C THR A 173 -10.29 -11.69 -21.87
N LYS A 174 -10.46 -12.02 -20.59
CA LYS A 174 -9.96 -11.25 -19.44
C LYS A 174 -9.27 -12.20 -18.46
N PRO A 175 -7.93 -12.17 -18.32
CA PRO A 175 -7.24 -13.00 -17.34
C PRO A 175 -7.51 -12.52 -15.91
N HIS A 176 -7.22 -13.37 -14.92
CA HIS A 176 -7.19 -12.95 -13.52
C HIS A 176 -6.12 -11.87 -13.34
N THR A 177 -6.54 -10.69 -12.90
CA THR A 177 -5.63 -9.58 -12.62
C THR A 177 -5.92 -8.98 -11.26
N PHE A 178 -4.95 -8.29 -10.69
CA PHE A 178 -5.10 -7.62 -9.41
C PHE A 178 -4.34 -6.30 -9.43
N GLU A 179 -4.70 -5.47 -8.46
CA GLU A 179 -4.13 -4.17 -8.22
C GLU A 179 -4.01 -3.92 -6.72
N ILE A 180 -2.92 -3.27 -6.33
CA ILE A 180 -2.67 -2.79 -4.97
C ILE A 180 -2.21 -1.34 -5.04
N ASN A 181 -2.87 -0.47 -4.29
CA ASN A 181 -2.55 0.95 -4.21
C ASN A 181 -2.14 1.33 -2.79
N GLY A 182 -1.12 2.20 -2.69
CA GLY A 182 -0.62 2.71 -1.42
C GLY A 182 -0.04 4.11 -1.58
N ARG A 183 -0.30 4.99 -0.61
CA ARG A 183 0.24 6.35 -0.64
C ARG A 183 1.70 6.36 -0.18
N LEU A 184 2.56 7.04 -0.94
CA LEU A 184 3.89 7.43 -0.48
C LEU A 184 3.83 8.82 0.15
N GLU A 185 4.49 8.97 1.29
CA GLU A 185 4.37 10.17 2.11
C GLU A 185 5.52 11.16 1.90
N SER A 186 6.74 10.70 1.64
CA SER A 186 7.92 11.55 1.51
C SER A 186 7.76 12.56 0.38
N GLU A 187 8.37 13.74 0.55
CA GLU A 187 8.45 14.75 -0.51
C GLU A 187 9.26 14.26 -1.71
N PHE A 188 10.13 13.26 -1.53
CA PHE A 188 10.93 12.70 -2.61
C PHE A 188 10.18 11.67 -3.46
N TYR A 189 9.45 10.73 -2.83
CA TYR A 189 8.75 9.65 -3.55
C TYR A 189 7.26 9.94 -3.82
N GLY A 190 6.66 10.85 -3.05
CA GLY A 190 5.26 11.23 -3.19
C GLY A 190 5.00 12.22 -4.34
N GLU A 191 3.74 12.66 -4.43
CA GLU A 191 3.22 13.54 -5.47
C GLU A 191 4.11 14.78 -5.68
N SER A 192 4.51 15.03 -6.93
CA SER A 192 5.40 16.12 -7.35
C SER A 192 6.83 16.06 -6.78
N GLY A 193 7.23 14.93 -6.20
CA GLY A 193 8.58 14.69 -5.72
C GLY A 193 9.61 14.48 -6.85
N GLU A 194 10.89 14.61 -6.52
CA GLU A 194 12.00 14.38 -7.46
C GLU A 194 11.95 12.96 -8.07
N ASP A 195 11.57 11.97 -7.26
CA ASP A 195 11.31 10.62 -7.69
C ASP A 195 9.88 10.18 -7.40
N ASP A 196 8.91 11.02 -7.81
CA ASP A 196 7.49 10.70 -7.75
C ASP A 196 7.23 9.31 -8.38
N LYS A 197 6.89 8.35 -7.51
CA LYS A 197 6.71 6.95 -7.90
C LYS A 197 5.36 6.72 -8.54
N ALA A 198 4.32 7.38 -8.03
CA ALA A 198 2.95 7.25 -8.53
C ALA A 198 2.84 7.80 -9.95
N ALA A 199 3.53 8.89 -10.26
CA ALA A 199 3.57 9.44 -11.63
C ALA A 199 4.29 8.53 -12.65
N LYS A 200 5.04 7.51 -12.21
CA LYS A 200 5.93 6.68 -13.06
C LYS A 200 5.58 5.19 -13.07
N ASP A 201 4.58 4.76 -12.32
CA ASP A 201 4.22 3.34 -12.22
C ASP A 201 3.37 2.83 -13.39
N GLY A 202 2.77 3.75 -14.16
CA GLY A 202 1.96 3.45 -15.34
C GLY A 202 0.50 3.11 -15.04
N GLY A 203 0.03 3.40 -13.83
CA GLY A 203 -1.37 3.25 -13.44
C GLY A 203 -2.24 4.47 -13.72
N ASN A 204 -3.45 4.48 -13.17
CA ASN A 204 -4.47 5.50 -13.39
C ASN A 204 -4.55 6.56 -12.28
N ASN A 205 -3.93 6.36 -11.11
CA ASN A 205 -3.99 7.28 -9.99
C ASN A 205 -2.62 7.88 -9.67
N ALA A 206 -2.37 9.11 -10.14
CA ALA A 206 -1.09 9.81 -9.92
C ALA A 206 -0.77 10.16 -8.44
N LYS A 207 -1.66 9.85 -7.49
CA LYS A 207 -1.45 10.13 -6.05
C LYS A 207 -1.17 8.90 -5.21
N LEU A 208 -1.40 7.71 -5.76
CA LEU A 208 -1.11 6.44 -5.10
C LEU A 208 -0.08 5.70 -5.94
N PHE A 209 0.89 5.06 -5.29
CA PHE A 209 1.75 4.13 -5.99
C PHE A 209 0.97 2.84 -6.23
N GLU A 210 0.96 2.37 -7.47
CA GLU A 210 0.11 1.28 -7.95
C GLU A 210 0.98 0.10 -8.41
N VAL A 211 0.67 -1.10 -7.93
CA VAL A 211 1.34 -2.33 -8.35
C VAL A 211 0.34 -3.42 -8.63
N GLY A 212 0.63 -4.26 -9.63
CA GLY A 212 -0.31 -5.29 -10.03
C GLY A 212 -0.02 -5.84 -11.41
N SER A 213 -0.94 -6.66 -11.90
CA SER A 213 -0.99 -7.10 -13.30
C SER A 213 -1.94 -6.26 -14.14
N ASN A 214 -2.80 -5.45 -13.52
CA ASN A 214 -3.60 -4.41 -14.14
C ASN A 214 -3.74 -3.25 -13.14
N LEU A 215 -3.40 -2.03 -13.55
CA LEU A 215 -3.33 -0.82 -12.71
C LEU A 215 -4.50 0.15 -13.00
N THR A 216 -5.67 -0.42 -13.28
CA THR A 216 -6.88 0.34 -13.68
C THR A 216 -8.16 -0.29 -13.12
N ILE A 217 -8.02 -1.16 -12.13
CA ILE A 217 -9.11 -1.81 -11.39
C ILE A 217 -9.61 -0.86 -10.30
N LEU A 218 -8.71 -0.26 -9.51
CA LEU A 218 -9.03 0.69 -8.44
C LEU A 218 -9.34 2.09 -9.01
N PRO A 219 -10.08 2.93 -8.25
CA PRO A 219 -10.44 4.27 -8.70
C PRO A 219 -9.24 5.20 -8.94
N ASP A 220 -9.35 6.04 -9.98
CA ASP A 220 -8.42 7.14 -10.28
C ASP A 220 -8.77 8.45 -9.55
N THR A 221 -9.86 8.45 -8.79
CA THR A 221 -10.38 9.61 -8.07
C THR A 221 -9.75 9.78 -6.68
N ASN A 222 -9.97 10.95 -6.08
CA ASN A 222 -9.56 11.18 -4.69
C ASN A 222 -10.51 10.57 -3.66
N ASP A 223 -11.79 10.50 -4.03
CA ASP A 223 -12.81 9.77 -3.31
C ASP A 223 -12.66 8.29 -3.67
N PHE A 224 -12.58 7.40 -2.67
CA PHE A 224 -12.21 5.99 -2.85
C PHE A 224 -13.37 5.04 -2.60
#